data_AF-A0A925SPC1-F1
#
_entry.id   AF-A0A925SPC1-F1
#
_cell.length_a   1.000
_cell.length_b   1.000
_cell.length_c   1.000
_cell.angle_alpha   90.00
_cell.angle_beta   90.00
_cell.angle_gamma   90.00
#
_symmetry.space_group_name_H-M   'P 1'
#
loop_
_entity.id
_entity.type
_entity.pdbx_description
1 polymer ?
#
loop_
_entity_poly.entity_id
_entity_poly.type
_entity_poly.pdbx_seq_one_letter_code
_entity_poly.pdbx_strand_id
1 'polypeptide(L)' 'MQKALEAVRSWPKHRQDEAAALLLALDQLGPTPYRASAEELRAIDEALEQVARGEQATAVEVENAFARFRK' A
#
# COMPACT_ATOMS: atom_id res chain seq x y z
N MET A 1 -11.35 0.95 -20.33
CA MET A 1 -11.95 0.86 -18.98
C MET A 1 -13.30 0.14 -18.97
N GLN A 2 -14.24 0.53 -19.84
CA GLN A 2 -15.59 -0.02 -19.95
C GLN A 2 -15.68 -1.56 -19.88
N LYS A 3 -14.89 -2.27 -20.72
CA LYS A 3 -14.87 -3.74 -20.76
C LYS A 3 -14.53 -4.40 -19.42
N ALA A 4 -13.64 -3.79 -18.63
CA ALA A 4 -13.26 -4.37 -17.33
C ALA A 4 -14.35 -4.12 -16.28
N LEU A 5 -14.98 -2.95 -16.29
CA LEU A 5 -16.13 -2.67 -15.40
C LEU A 5 -17.31 -3.59 -15.71
N GLU A 6 -17.55 -3.90 -16.97
CA GLU A 6 -18.56 -4.88 -17.38
C GLU A 6 -18.24 -6.29 -16.90
N ALA A 7 -16.97 -6.70 -16.96
CA ALA A 7 -16.54 -7.98 -16.41
C ALA A 7 -16.69 -8.04 -14.88
N VAL A 8 -16.35 -6.97 -14.15
CA VAL A 8 -16.50 -6.92 -12.68
C VAL A 8 -17.96 -7.12 -12.26
N ARG A 9 -18.92 -6.59 -13.03
CA ARG A 9 -20.36 -6.73 -12.71
C ARG A 9 -20.86 -8.18 -12.66
N SER A 10 -20.20 -9.11 -13.35
CA SER A 10 -20.58 -10.53 -13.35
C SER A 10 -19.87 -11.36 -12.27
N TRP A 11 -18.93 -10.76 -11.51
CA TRP A 11 -18.21 -11.47 -10.47
C TRP A 11 -19.08 -11.74 -9.23
N PRO A 12 -18.69 -12.70 -8.37
CA PRO A 12 -19.26 -12.82 -7.03
C PRO A 12 -19.13 -11.51 -6.23
N LYS A 13 -20.13 -11.22 -5.39
CA LYS A 13 -20.22 -9.96 -4.62
C LYS A 13 -18.94 -9.59 -3.86
N HIS A 14 -18.30 -10.55 -3.18
CA HIS A 14 -17.06 -10.29 -2.42
C HIS A 14 -15.93 -9.75 -3.31
N ARG A 15 -15.79 -10.25 -4.54
CA ARG A 15 -14.79 -9.74 -5.48
C ARG A 15 -15.16 -8.38 -6.07
N GLN A 16 -16.45 -8.09 -6.21
CA GLN A 16 -16.89 -6.75 -6.60
C GLN A 16 -16.56 -5.73 -5.51
N ASP A 17 -16.73 -6.11 -4.23
CA ASP A 17 -16.42 -5.26 -3.09
C ASP A 17 -14.92 -4.99 -2.96
N GLU A 18 -14.08 -6.01 -3.16
CA GLU A 18 -12.62 -5.84 -3.23
C GLU A 18 -12.21 -4.92 -4.38
N ALA A 19 -12.78 -5.12 -5.57
CA ALA A 19 -12.51 -4.26 -6.72
C ALA A 19 -12.94 -2.81 -6.47
N ALA A 20 -14.10 -2.59 -5.85
CA ALA A 20 -14.59 -1.28 -5.48
C ALA A 20 -13.66 -0.60 -4.45
N ALA A 21 -13.22 -1.33 -3.43
CA ALA A 21 -12.29 -0.82 -2.42
C ALA A 21 -10.96 -0.37 -3.05
N LEU A 22 -10.41 -1.16 -3.98
CA LEU A 22 -9.20 -0.80 -4.72
C LEU A 22 -9.39 0.45 -5.58
N LEU A 23 -10.49 0.54 -6.33
CA LEU A 23 -10.76 1.70 -7.18
C LEU A 23 -10.94 2.98 -6.36
N LEU A 24 -11.61 2.90 -5.21
CA LEU A 24 -11.76 4.02 -4.29
C LEU A 24 -10.44 4.43 -3.65
N ALA A 25 -9.59 3.46 -3.27
CA ALA A 25 -8.25 3.75 -2.75
C ALA A 25 -7.38 4.45 -3.81
N LEU A 26 -7.46 4.02 -5.07
CA LEU A 26 -6.76 4.67 -6.18
C LEU A 26 -7.26 6.10 -6.42
N ASP A 27 -8.56 6.35 -6.32
CA ASP A 27 -9.14 7.69 -6.44
C ASP A 27 -8.63 8.63 -5.33
N GLN A 28 -8.50 8.12 -4.10
CA GLN A 28 -7.95 8.89 -2.97
C GLN A 28 -6.48 9.30 -3.14
N LEU A 29 -5.69 8.54 -3.90
CA LEU A 29 -4.31 8.92 -4.22
C LEU A 29 -4.25 10.17 -5.12
N GLY A 30 -5.37 10.52 -5.76
CA GLY A 30 -5.47 11.66 -6.65
C GLY A 30 -4.72 11.48 -7.97
N PRO A 31 -4.82 12.46 -8.88
CA PRO A 31 -4.22 12.38 -10.21
C PRO A 31 -2.71 12.68 -10.21
N THR A 32 -2.18 13.20 -9.11
CA THR A 32 -0.80 13.66 -9.03
C THR A 32 0.10 12.46 -8.71
N PRO A 33 1.13 12.20 -9.52
CA PRO A 33 2.12 11.19 -9.17
C PRO A 33 2.74 11.49 -7.80
N TYR A 34 2.80 10.48 -6.94
CA TYR A 34 3.51 10.60 -5.68
C TYR A 34 4.95 11.07 -5.92
N ARG A 35 5.35 12.10 -5.20
CA ARG A 35 6.72 12.59 -5.15
C ARG A 35 7.15 12.58 -3.70
N ALA A 36 8.07 11.68 -3.37
CA ALA A 36 8.67 11.64 -2.05
C ALA A 36 9.26 13.01 -1.71
N SER A 37 8.96 13.48 -0.51
CA SER A 37 9.58 14.64 0.10
C SER A 37 11.07 14.36 0.36
N ALA A 38 11.85 15.43 0.56
CA ALA A 38 13.25 15.29 0.95
C ALA A 38 13.42 14.54 2.29
N GLU A 39 12.41 14.59 3.16
CA GLU A 39 12.41 13.85 4.43
C GLU A 39 12.22 12.36 4.21
N GLU A 40 11.24 11.97 3.38
CA GLU A 40 11.02 10.57 3.03
C GLU A 40 12.23 9.96 2.31
N LEU A 41 12.89 10.72 1.43
CA LEU A 41 14.12 10.27 0.78
C LEU A 41 15.26 10.05 1.78
N ARG A 42 15.44 10.95 2.76
CA ARG A 42 16.44 10.76 3.83
C ARG A 42 16.13 9.55 4.69
N ALA A 43 14.85 9.28 4.98
CA ALA A 43 14.46 8.10 5.74
C ALA A 43 14.79 6.80 4.98
N ILE A 44 14.69 6.81 3.64
CA ILE A 44 15.11 5.68 2.80
C ILE A 44 16.63 5.50 2.88
N ASP A 45 17.40 6.58 2.75
CA ASP A 45 18.87 6.51 2.85
C ASP A 45 19.31 5.93 4.19
N GLU A 46 18.72 6.40 5.29
CA GLU A 46 18.98 5.87 6.64
C GLU A 46 18.62 4.38 6.74
N ALA A 47 17.46 3.97 6.23
CA ALA A 47 17.03 2.57 6.25
C ALA A 47 17.99 1.67 5.46
N LEU A 48 18.53 2.14 4.34
CA LEU A 48 19.54 1.39 3.56
C LEU A 48 20.83 1.21 4.35
N GLU A 49 21.28 2.23 5.09
CA GLU A 49 22.44 2.14 5.97
C GLU A 49 22.21 1.18 7.15
N GLN A 50 21.03 1.20 7.77
CA GLN A 50 20.64 0.27 8.83
C GLN A 50 20.71 -1.18 8.33
N VAL A 51 20.13 -1.46 7.15
CA VAL A 51 20.19 -2.78 6.51
C VAL A 51 21.64 -3.22 6.27
N ALA A 52 22.51 -2.32 5.81
CA ALA A 52 23.92 -2.61 5.60
C ALA A 52 24.67 -2.97 6.91
N ARG A 53 24.22 -2.44 8.06
CA ARG A 53 24.71 -2.80 9.40
C ARG A 53 24.06 -4.05 9.98
N GLY A 54 23.11 -4.67 9.27
CA GLY A 54 22.33 -5.81 9.75
C GLY A 54 21.22 -5.43 10.74
N GLU A 55 20.90 -4.14 10.85
CA GLU A 55 19.81 -3.62 11.68
C GLU A 55 18.49 -3.78 10.91
N GLN A 56 17.79 -4.88 11.13
CA GLN A 56 16.48 -5.16 10.54
C GLN A 56 15.50 -5.55 11.63
N ALA A 57 14.25 -5.10 11.49
CA ALA A 57 13.18 -5.54 12.36
C ALA A 57 12.93 -7.05 12.21
N THR A 58 12.72 -7.72 13.33
CA THR A 58 12.27 -9.11 13.36
C THR A 58 10.82 -9.21 12.89
N ALA A 59 10.41 -10.41 12.46
CA ALA A 59 9.02 -10.66 12.06
C ALA A 59 8.00 -10.27 13.14
N VAL A 60 8.35 -10.48 14.42
CA VAL A 60 7.48 -10.13 15.56
C VAL A 60 7.34 -8.61 15.69
N GLU A 61 8.42 -7.86 15.52
CA GLU A 61 8.39 -6.39 15.56
C GLU A 61 7.54 -5.81 14.42
N VAL A 62 7.67 -6.38 13.22
CA VAL A 62 6.81 -6.03 12.07
C VAL A 62 5.34 -6.31 12.37
N GLU A 63 5.02 -7.52 12.82
CA GLU A 63 3.63 -7.90 13.18
C GLU A 63 2.99 -6.94 14.20
N ASN A 64 3.77 -6.57 15.22
CA ASN A 64 3.33 -5.62 16.25
C ASN A 64 3.13 -4.21 15.70
N ALA A 65 4.02 -3.74 14.82
CA ALA A 65 3.89 -2.42 14.18
C ALA A 65 2.62 -2.33 13.31
N PHE A 66 2.27 -3.42 12.62
CA PHE A 66 1.10 -3.46 11.74
C PHE A 66 -0.22 -3.84 12.45
N ALA A 67 -0.17 -4.33 13.70
CA ALA A 67 -1.35 -4.73 14.46
C ALA A 67 -2.43 -3.64 14.55
N ARG A 68 -2.01 -2.37 14.64
CA ARG A 68 -2.94 -1.22 14.73
C ARG A 68 -3.79 -0.99 13.48
N PHE A 69 -3.40 -1.52 12.32
CA PHE A 69 -4.09 -1.30 11.04
C PHE A 69 -5.03 -2.45 10.65
N ARG A 70 -5.12 -3.52 11.45
CA ARG A 70 -5.97 -4.69 11.19
C ARG A 70 -7.43 -4.52 11.64
N LYS A 71 -7.92 -3.29 11.78
CA LYS A 71 -9.29 -2.99 12.21
C LYS A 71 -10.20 -2.66 11.04
#